data_AF-A0A7Y0XFD8-F1
#
_entry.id   AF-A0A7Y0XFD8-F1
#
_cell.length_a   1.000
_cell.length_b   1.000
_cell.length_c   1.000
_cell.angle_alpha   90.00
_cell.angle_beta   90.00
_cell.angle_gamma   90.00
#
_symmetry.space_group_name_H-M   'P 1'
#
loop_
_entity.id
_entity.type
_entity.pdbx_description
1 polymer ?
#
loop_
_entity_poly.entity_id
_entity_poly.type
_entity_poly.pdbx_seq_one_letter_code
_entity_poly.pdbx_strand_id
1 'polypeptide(L)'
;DRQVVVGLPDVRGREQILKVHMRKVPLAGDVEPSLIARGTPGFSGADLANLVNEAALFAARGNKRNVSMVEFELAKDKIMMGAERRSMVMSEEVKESTAYHEAGHAIVGRLVPEHDPV
;
A
#
# COMPACT_ATOMS: atom_id res chain seq x y z
N ASP A 1 37.39 13.01 8.67
CA ASP A 1 35.93 12.77 8.68
C ASP A 1 35.55 11.46 8.02
N ARG A 2 34.54 10.77 8.58
CA ARG A 2 33.95 9.56 7.99
C ARG A 2 32.51 9.85 7.63
N GLN A 3 32.12 9.50 6.41
CA GLN A 3 30.73 9.51 5.97
C GLN A 3 30.21 8.06 5.99
N VAL A 4 28.99 7.88 6.51
CA VAL A 4 28.29 6.59 6.52
C VAL A 4 26.99 6.78 5.76
N VAL A 5 26.78 5.98 4.71
CA VAL A 5 25.56 6.02 3.91
C VAL A 5 24.56 5.04 4.49
N VAL A 6 23.34 5.51 4.76
CA VAL A 6 22.21 4.67 5.16
C VAL A 6 21.33 4.44 3.94
N GLY A 7 21.32 3.20 3.45
CA GLY A 7 20.49 2.79 2.33
C GLY A 7 19.03 2.53 2.73
N LEU A 8 18.22 2.16 1.74
CA LEU A 8 16.84 1.71 1.99
C LEU A 8 16.82 0.40 2.80
N PRO A 9 15.81 0.22 3.67
CA PRO A 9 15.69 -0.99 4.46
C PRO A 9 15.36 -2.22 3.59
N ASP A 10 15.92 -3.37 3.96
CA ASP A 10 15.51 -4.67 3.45
C ASP A 10 14.13 -5.08 4.03
N VAL A 11 13.61 -6.24 3.61
CA VAL A 11 12.29 -6.73 4.08
C VAL A 11 12.22 -6.83 5.62
N ARG A 12 13.31 -7.27 6.28
CA ARG A 12 13.34 -7.41 7.74
C ARG A 12 13.42 -6.05 8.43
N GLY A 13 14.20 -5.13 7.88
CA GLY A 13 14.29 -3.75 8.33
C GLY A 13 12.95 -3.04 8.22
N ARG A 14 12.22 -3.23 7.11
CA ARG A 14 10.86 -2.69 6.96
C ARG A 14 9.89 -3.25 7.99
N GLU A 15 9.93 -4.56 8.24
CA GLU A 15 9.12 -5.19 9.29
C GLU A 15 9.42 -4.60 10.68
N GLN A 16 10.70 -4.37 11.00
CA GLN A 16 11.10 -3.75 12.27
C GLN A 16 10.64 -2.29 12.38
N ILE A 17 10.79 -1.50 11.32
CA ILE A 17 10.32 -0.12 11.26
C ILE A 17 8.80 -0.08 11.46
N LEU A 18 8.06 -0.93 10.74
CA LEU A 18 6.61 -1.06 10.90
C LEU A 18 6.24 -1.36 12.35
N LYS A 19 6.89 -2.36 12.98
CA LYS A 19 6.65 -2.69 14.40
C LYS A 19 6.90 -1.51 15.35
N VAL A 20 7.85 -0.63 15.06
CA VAL A 20 8.10 0.58 15.87
C VAL A 20 6.94 1.58 15.72
N HIS A 21 6.50 1.85 14.49
CA HIS A 21 5.42 2.81 14.24
C HIS A 21 4.04 2.28 14.68
N MET A 22 3.81 0.98 14.54
CA MET A 22 2.58 0.29 14.95
C MET A 22 2.30 0.36 16.45
N ARG A 23 3.33 0.52 17.30
CA ARG A 23 3.12 0.67 18.76
C ARG A 23 2.31 1.91 19.14
N LYS A 24 2.20 2.89 18.23
CA LYS A 24 1.49 4.15 18.47
C LYS A 24 0.01 4.10 18.09
N VAL A 25 -0.46 2.99 17.53
CA VAL A 25 -1.83 2.82 17.03
C VAL A 25 -2.48 1.57 17.62
N PRO A 26 -3.79 1.59 17.94
CA PRO A 26 -4.49 0.42 18.42
C PRO A 26 -4.67 -0.58 17.26
N LEU A 27 -3.94 -1.70 17.30
CA LEU A 27 -4.01 -2.73 16.27
C LEU A 27 -5.06 -3.80 16.62
N ALA A 28 -5.69 -4.36 15.59
CA ALA A 28 -6.46 -5.59 15.70
C ALA A 28 -5.53 -6.81 15.61
N GLY A 29 -6.04 -7.98 16.05
CA GLY A 29 -5.24 -9.20 16.17
C GLY A 29 -4.85 -9.87 14.83
N ASP A 30 -5.43 -9.41 13.73
CA ASP A 30 -5.18 -9.89 12.37
C ASP A 30 -3.97 -9.21 11.70
N VAL A 31 -3.38 -8.18 12.33
CA VAL A 31 -2.29 -7.39 11.72
C VAL A 31 -0.98 -8.17 11.69
N GLU A 32 -0.50 -8.46 10.48
CA GLU A 32 0.78 -9.15 10.23
C GLU A 32 1.80 -8.21 9.55
N PRO A 33 2.77 -7.64 10.29
CA PRO A 33 3.76 -6.70 9.74
C PRO A 33 4.63 -7.31 8.64
N SER A 34 4.84 -8.63 8.67
CA SER A 34 5.65 -9.34 7.68
C SER A 34 5.00 -9.35 6.29
N LEU A 35 3.67 -9.40 6.20
CA LEU A 35 2.94 -9.30 4.94
C LEU A 35 3.07 -7.89 4.35
N ILE A 36 2.88 -6.87 5.18
CA ILE A 36 2.97 -5.46 4.78
C ILE A 36 4.40 -5.13 4.31
N ALA A 37 5.43 -5.63 5.00
CA ALA A 37 6.83 -5.43 4.62
C ALA A 37 7.17 -6.04 3.24
N ARG A 38 6.57 -7.18 2.88
CA ARG A 38 6.72 -7.80 1.56
C ARG A 38 6.06 -6.96 0.46
N GLY A 39 4.88 -6.39 0.75
CA GLY A 39 4.13 -5.55 -0.19
C GLY A 39 4.62 -4.11 -0.36
N THR A 40 5.71 -3.71 0.32
CA THR A 40 6.25 -2.34 0.31
C THR A 40 7.71 -2.27 -0.18
N PRO A 41 8.02 -2.84 -1.36
CA PRO A 41 9.38 -2.77 -1.91
C PRO A 41 9.78 -1.31 -2.16
N GLY A 42 11.03 -0.97 -1.83
CA GLY A 42 11.58 0.37 -2.04
C GLY A 42 11.14 1.45 -1.04
N PHE A 43 10.26 1.12 -0.09
CA PHE A 43 9.81 2.09 0.91
C PHE A 43 10.94 2.48 1.87
N SER A 44 11.08 3.79 2.11
CA SER A 44 11.94 4.32 3.16
C SER A 44 11.28 4.19 4.53
N GLY A 45 12.04 4.47 5.60
CA GLY A 45 11.46 4.51 6.95
C GLY A 45 10.35 5.54 7.12
N ALA A 46 10.45 6.67 6.41
CA ALA A 46 9.41 7.71 6.41
C ALA A 46 8.14 7.25 5.69
N ASP A 47 8.27 6.52 4.59
CA ASP A 47 7.12 5.99 3.83
C ASP A 47 6.34 4.95 4.66
N LEU A 48 7.05 4.09 5.40
CA LEU A 48 6.42 3.13 6.32
C LEU A 48 5.74 3.82 7.50
N ALA A 49 6.33 4.89 8.02
CA ALA A 49 5.69 5.70 9.06
C ALA A 49 4.40 6.34 8.53
N ASN A 50 4.43 6.86 7.30
CA ASN A 50 3.27 7.44 6.64
C ASN A 50 2.19 6.38 6.36
N LEU A 51 2.57 5.17 5.93
CA LEU A 51 1.66 4.04 5.72
C LEU A 51 0.86 3.72 6.99
N VAL A 52 1.52 3.64 8.15
CA VAL A 52 0.85 3.39 9.44
C VAL A 52 -0.12 4.51 9.80
N ASN A 53 0.25 5.76 9.53
CA ASN A 53 -0.61 6.91 9.77
C ASN A 53 -1.85 6.89 8.85
N GLU A 54 -1.68 6.59 7.57
CA GLU A 54 -2.79 6.47 6.62
C GLU A 54 -3.75 5.34 6.99
N ALA A 55 -3.24 4.20 7.44
CA ALA A 55 -4.07 3.10 7.93
C ALA A 55 -4.90 3.54 9.16
N ALA A 56 -4.30 4.29 10.08
CA ALA A 56 -5.03 4.85 11.22
C ALA A 56 -6.11 5.87 10.80
N LEU A 57 -5.85 6.69 9.78
CA LEU A 57 -6.84 7.61 9.22
C LEU A 57 -8.00 6.87 8.54
N PHE A 58 -7.74 5.76 7.84
CA PHE A 58 -8.80 4.90 7.31
C PHE A 58 -9.65 4.28 8.41
N ALA A 59 -9.04 3.79 9.49
CA ALA A 59 -9.78 3.27 10.64
C ALA A 59 -10.66 4.35 11.29
N ALA A 60 -10.11 5.55 11.49
CA ALA A 60 -10.84 6.68 12.06
C ALA A 60 -12.03 7.12 11.18
N ARG A 61 -11.85 7.21 9.85
CA ARG A 61 -12.93 7.51 8.91
C ARG A 61 -14.03 6.44 8.90
N GLY A 62 -13.66 5.19 9.11
CA GLY A 62 -14.58 4.06 9.25
C GLY A 62 -15.22 3.93 10.63
N ASN A 63 -14.99 4.87 11.56
CA ASN A 63 -15.40 4.79 12.97
C ASN A 63 -14.96 3.48 13.67
N LYS A 64 -13.83 2.90 13.25
CA LYS A 64 -13.25 1.70 13.87
C LYS A 64 -12.35 2.07 15.05
N ARG A 65 -12.38 1.27 16.10
CA ARG A 65 -11.54 1.45 17.31
C ARG A 65 -10.12 0.92 17.12
N ASN A 66 -9.97 -0.15 16.34
CA ASN A 66 -8.70 -0.80 16.06
C ASN A 66 -8.42 -0.77 14.55
N VAL A 67 -7.14 -0.63 14.18
CA VAL A 67 -6.64 -0.72 12.81
C VAL A 67 -6.40 -2.19 12.48
N SER A 68 -7.09 -2.69 11.46
CA SER A 68 -6.99 -4.07 10.97
C SER A 68 -6.14 -4.14 9.69
N MET A 69 -5.87 -5.36 9.19
CA MET A 69 -5.14 -5.52 7.93
C MET A 69 -5.83 -4.81 6.77
N VAL A 70 -7.16 -4.73 6.77
CA VAL A 70 -7.93 -4.06 5.73
C VAL A 70 -7.52 -2.60 5.58
N GLU A 71 -7.30 -1.88 6.68
CA GLU A 71 -6.86 -0.49 6.62
C GLU A 71 -5.42 -0.34 6.13
N PHE A 72 -4.54 -1.30 6.45
CA PHE A 72 -3.18 -1.31 5.93
C PHE A 72 -3.15 -1.57 4.42
N GLU A 73 -3.98 -2.48 3.91
CA GLU A 73 -4.11 -2.71 2.47
C GLU A 73 -4.63 -1.45 1.76
N LEU A 74 -5.69 -0.82 2.27
CA LEU A 74 -6.22 0.43 1.73
C LEU A 74 -5.18 1.58 1.75
N ALA A 75 -4.40 1.69 2.82
CA ALA A 75 -3.33 2.67 2.94
C ALA A 75 -2.19 2.40 1.95
N LYS A 76 -1.83 1.13 1.76
CA LYS A 76 -0.81 0.71 0.79
C LYS A 76 -1.25 1.05 -0.62
N ASP A 77 -2.47 0.69 -1.00
CA ASP A 77 -3.02 0.97 -2.33
C ASP A 77 -3.07 2.48 -2.60
N LYS A 78 -3.50 3.28 -1.62
CA LYS A 78 -3.48 4.74 -1.72
C LYS A 78 -2.09 5.30 -1.97
N ILE A 79 -1.06 4.76 -1.32
CA ILE A 79 0.33 5.25 -1.46
C ILE A 79 0.94 4.80 -2.79
N MET A 80 0.70 3.56 -3.21
CA MET A 80 1.29 3.00 -4.43
C MET A 80 0.59 3.48 -5.70
N MET A 81 -0.75 3.53 -5.69
CA MET A 81 -1.57 3.82 -6.87
C MET A 81 -2.15 5.24 -6.86
N GLY A 82 -2.10 5.93 -5.71
CA GLY A 82 -2.73 7.22 -5.50
C GLY A 82 -4.15 7.11 -4.91
N ALA A 83 -4.71 8.23 -4.48
CA ALA A 83 -6.05 8.26 -3.87
C ALA A 83 -7.15 8.06 -4.92
N GLU A 84 -8.11 7.18 -4.61
CA GLU A 84 -9.32 6.96 -5.41
C GLU A 84 -10.10 8.27 -5.61
N ARG A 85 -10.41 8.61 -6.88
CA ARG A 85 -11.19 9.80 -7.24
C ARG A 85 -12.66 9.46 -7.47
N ARG A 86 -13.45 9.42 -6.39
CA ARG A 86 -14.90 9.09 -6.46
C ARG A 86 -15.79 10.17 -7.09
N SER A 87 -15.30 11.39 -7.26
CA SER A 87 -16.09 12.51 -7.81
C SER A 87 -16.00 12.65 -9.32
N MET A 88 -15.27 11.77 -10.01
CA MET A 88 -15.17 11.84 -11.47
C MET A 88 -16.43 11.26 -12.09
N VAL A 89 -17.26 12.12 -12.68
CA VAL A 89 -18.41 11.68 -13.47
C VAL A 89 -17.87 11.15 -14.80
N MET A 90 -17.95 9.84 -15.00
CA MET A 90 -17.61 9.17 -16.25
C MET A 90 -18.90 8.81 -16.99
N SER A 91 -18.94 9.02 -18.31
CA SER A 91 -20.02 8.46 -19.13
C SER A 91 -19.86 6.95 -19.24
N GLU A 92 -20.96 6.22 -19.46
CA GLU A 92 -20.92 4.76 -19.62
C GLU A 92 -19.98 4.33 -20.77
N GLU A 93 -19.95 5.08 -21.87
CA GLU A 93 -19.05 4.82 -23.01
C GLU A 93 -17.57 4.94 -22.63
N VAL A 94 -17.20 5.98 -21.86
CA VAL A 94 -15.81 6.16 -21.40
C VAL A 94 -15.45 5.08 -20.37
N LYS A 95 -16.39 4.68 -19.52
CA LYS A 95 -16.20 3.62 -18.53
C LYS A 95 -15.99 2.26 -19.20
N GLU A 96 -16.77 1.93 -20.22
CA GLU A 96 -16.63 0.71 -21.01
C GLU A 96 -15.29 0.68 -21.76
N SER A 97 -14.93 1.78 -22.43
CA SER A 97 -13.64 1.90 -23.12
C SER A 97 -12.44 1.73 -22.16
N THR A 98 -12.50 2.37 -20.98
CA THR A 98 -11.47 2.22 -19.94
C THR A 98 -11.41 0.79 -19.42
N ALA A 99 -12.55 0.12 -19.24
CA ALA A 99 -12.57 -1.28 -18.81
C ALA A 99 -11.87 -2.20 -19.81
N TYR A 100 -12.11 -2.03 -21.11
CA TYR A 100 -11.39 -2.78 -22.15
C TYR A 100 -9.89 -2.46 -22.17
N HIS A 101 -9.50 -1.20 -21.94
CA HIS A 101 -8.10 -0.78 -21.88
C HIS A 101 -7.34 -1.48 -20.74
N GLU A 102 -7.86 -1.40 -19.52
CA GLU A 102 -7.25 -2.05 -18.35
C GLU A 102 -7.29 -3.58 -18.45
N ALA A 103 -8.37 -4.14 -19.01
CA ALA A 103 -8.45 -5.58 -19.29
C ALA A 103 -7.38 -6.04 -20.29
N GLY A 104 -7.09 -5.22 -21.30
CA GLY A 104 -6.00 -5.45 -22.24
C GLY A 104 -4.64 -5.54 -21.55
N HIS A 105 -4.32 -4.56 -20.70
CA HIS A 105 -3.09 -4.57 -19.88
C HIS A 105 -3.00 -5.80 -18.98
N ALA A 106 -4.10 -6.13 -18.29
CA ALA A 106 -4.14 -7.28 -17.38
C ALA A 106 -3.97 -8.63 -18.12
N ILE A 107 -4.65 -8.82 -19.25
CA ILE A 107 -4.56 -10.06 -20.03
C ILE A 107 -3.15 -10.22 -20.61
N VAL A 108 -2.60 -9.17 -21.20
CA VAL A 108 -1.26 -9.23 -21.80
C VAL A 108 -0.19 -9.45 -20.72
N GLY A 109 -0.24 -8.71 -19.60
CA GLY A 109 0.69 -8.88 -18.49
C GLY A 109 0.62 -10.27 -17.86
N ARG A 110 -0.55 -10.93 -17.88
CA ARG A 110 -0.70 -12.29 -17.38
C ARG A 110 -0.18 -13.37 -18.33
N LEU A 111 -0.28 -13.15 -19.64
CA LEU A 111 0.05 -14.14 -20.68
C LEU A 111 1.52 -14.09 -21.13
N VAL A 112 2.18 -12.94 -21.01
CA VAL A 112 3.58 -12.78 -21.42
C VAL A 112 4.53 -13.24 -20.28
N PRO A 113 5.36 -14.28 -20.47
CA PRO A 113 6.16 -14.87 -19.39
C PRO A 113 7.25 -13.95 -18.80
N GLU A 114 7.70 -12.96 -19.57
CA GLU A 114 8.79 -12.04 -19.21
C GLU A 114 8.27 -10.74 -18.59
N HIS A 115 6.95 -10.60 -18.43
CA HIS A 115 6.35 -9.42 -17.83
C HIS A 115 6.38 -9.51 -16.30
N ASP A 116 6.53 -8.36 -15.63
CA ASP A 116 6.41 -8.26 -14.18
C ASP A 116 5.04 -8.81 -13.71
N PRO A 117 4.99 -9.51 -12.55
CA PRO A 117 3.76 -10.17 -12.11
C PRO A 117 2.60 -9.18 -11.91
N VAL A 118 1.45 -9.52 -12.50
CA VAL A 118 0.14 -8.88 -12.31
C VAL A 118 -0.61 -9.54 -11.15
#